data_AF-A0A417YJS8-F1
#
_entry.id   AF-A0A417YJS8-F1
#
_cell.length_a   1.000
_cell.length_b   1.000
_cell.length_c   1.000
_cell.angle_alpha   90.00
_cell.angle_beta   90.00
_cell.angle_gamma   90.00
#
_symmetry.space_group_name_H-M   'P 1'
#
loop_
_entity.id
_entity.type
_entity.pdbx_description
1 polymer ?
#
loop_
_entity_poly.entity_id
_entity_poly.type
_entity_poly.pdbx_seq_one_letter_code
_entity_poly.pdbx_strand_id
1 'polypeptide(L)' 'MDMELDEERNLAEQEKARMYIQYLSNIFSQPQMGKPDPKFQQAKKEFESLLMPRSKEKEKKKLYEWDFDPNELIENNG' A
#
# COMPACT_ATOMS: atom_id res chain seq x y z
N MET A 1 17.81 -27.30 15.94
CA MET A 1 18.92 -26.35 16.03
C MET A 1 19.09 -25.53 14.75
N ASP A 2 18.94 -26.07 13.54
CA ASP A 2 19.01 -25.23 12.31
C ASP A 2 17.78 -24.31 12.11
N MET A 3 16.56 -24.78 12.45
CA MET A 3 15.35 -23.94 12.33
C MET A 3 15.32 -22.72 13.26
N GLU A 4 15.86 -22.82 14.48
CA GLU A 4 15.89 -21.71 15.43
C GLU A 4 16.82 -20.58 14.96
N LEU A 5 17.96 -20.92 14.34
CA LEU A 5 18.89 -19.94 13.77
C LEU A 5 18.28 -19.19 12.58
N ASP A 6 17.47 -19.87 11.75
CA ASP A 6 16.79 -19.24 10.63
C ASP A 6 15.63 -18.34 11.07
N GLU A 7 14.90 -18.74 12.13
CA GLU A 7 13.85 -17.90 12.73
C GLU A 7 14.42 -16.61 13.36
N GLU A 8 15.53 -16.70 14.10
CA GLU A 8 16.19 -15.53 14.68
C GLU A 8 16.72 -14.57 13.61
N ARG A 9 17.29 -15.10 12.52
CA ARG A 9 17.75 -14.28 11.38
C ARG A 9 16.60 -13.56 10.71
N ASN A 10 15.48 -14.25 10.50
CA ASN A 10 14.27 -13.64 9.93
C ASN A 10 13.71 -12.54 10.82
N LEU A 11 13.69 -12.74 12.14
CA LEU A 11 13.25 -11.72 13.10
C LEU A 11 14.18 -10.50 13.09
N ALA A 12 15.50 -10.71 13.04
CA ALA A 12 16.48 -9.63 12.97
C ALA A 12 16.35 -8.82 11.66
N GLU A 13 16.08 -9.48 10.54
CA GLU A 13 15.84 -8.83 9.25
C GLU A 13 14.52 -8.03 9.25
N GLN A 14 13.46 -8.58 9.85
CA GLN A 14 12.19 -7.87 10.02
C GLN A 14 12.35 -6.62 10.89
N GLU A 15 13.10 -6.70 11.98
CA GLU A 15 13.31 -5.56 12.88
C GLU A 15 14.14 -4.47 12.19
N LYS A 16 15.18 -4.86 11.45
CA LYS A 16 15.93 -3.92 10.59
C LYS A 16 15.01 -3.24 9.58
N ALA A 17 14.15 -4.00 8.89
CA ALA A 17 13.21 -3.45 7.92
C ALA A 17 12.24 -2.45 8.57
N ARG A 18 11.71 -2.76 9.77
CA ARG A 18 10.86 -1.83 10.54
C ARG A 18 11.58 -0.53 10.87
N MET A 19 12.82 -0.61 11.35
CA MET A 19 13.63 0.58 11.64
C MET A 19 13.83 1.46 10.39
N TYR A 20 14.14 0.85 9.25
CA TYR A 20 14.30 1.59 8.00
C TYR A 20 12.99 2.24 7.53
N ILE A 21 11.87 1.54 7.63
CA ILE A 21 10.55 2.09 7.29
C ILE A 21 10.24 3.30 8.19
N GLN A 22 10.50 3.19 9.50
CA GLN A 22 10.26 4.28 10.44
C GLN A 22 11.15 5.50 10.15
N TYR A 23 12.43 5.28 9.86
CA TYR A 23 13.36 6.34 9.48
C TYR A 23 12.91 7.08 8.22
N LEU A 24 12.56 6.35 7.16
CA LEU A 24 12.09 6.92 5.91
C LEU A 24 10.75 7.66 6.09
N SER A 25 9.83 7.08 6.85
CA SER A 25 8.56 7.74 7.20
C SER A 25 8.79 9.08 7.90
N ASN A 26 9.72 9.13 8.86
CA ASN A 26 10.06 10.37 9.55
C ASN A 26 10.61 11.42 8.57
N ILE A 27 11.54 11.06 7.68
CA ILE A 27 12.08 11.97 6.66
C ILE A 27 10.98 12.53 5.77
N PHE A 28 10.11 11.66 5.25
CA PHE A 28 9.05 12.07 4.32
C PHE A 28 7.91 12.85 4.99
N SER A 29 7.77 12.75 6.32
CA SER A 29 6.76 13.48 7.10
C SER A 29 7.16 14.93 7.37
N GLN A 30 8.45 15.26 7.30
CA GLN A 30 8.93 16.60 7.61
C GLN A 30 8.49 17.63 6.55
N PRO A 31 8.04 18.82 6.98
CA PRO A 31 7.71 19.90 6.06
C PRO A 31 8.99 20.38 5.37
N GLN A 32 9.03 20.30 4.05
CA GLN A 32 10.16 20.83 3.28
C GLN A 32 10.10 22.36 3.26
N MET A 33 11.10 23.00 3.84
CA MET A 33 11.30 24.45 3.75
C MET A 33 11.90 24.79 2.37
N GLY A 34 11.08 25.31 1.45
CA GLY A 34 11.53 25.76 0.13
C GLY A 34 10.82 25.08 -1.04
N LYS A 35 11.40 25.16 -2.25
CA LYS A 35 10.90 24.43 -3.41
C LYS A 35 11.25 22.94 -3.24
N PRO A 36 10.27 22.04 -3.13
CA PRO A 36 10.54 20.62 -2.97
C PRO A 36 11.25 20.08 -4.22
N ASP A 37 12.32 19.30 -4.02
CA ASP A 37 13.02 18.62 -5.13
C ASP A 37 12.04 17.66 -5.83
N PRO A 38 11.85 17.77 -7.16
CA PRO A 38 11.00 16.84 -7.91
C PRO A 38 11.35 15.37 -7.68
N LYS A 39 12.64 15.05 -7.52
CA LYS A 39 13.10 13.68 -7.23
C LYS A 39 12.63 13.20 -5.87
N PHE A 40 12.65 14.08 -4.87
CA PHE A 40 12.17 13.76 -3.53
C PHE A 40 10.67 13.50 -3.51
N GLN A 41 9.89 14.30 -4.24
CA GLN A 41 8.44 14.08 -4.34
C GLN A 41 8.09 12.75 -5.01
N GLN A 42 8.83 12.39 -6.06
CA GLN A 42 8.65 11.11 -6.72
C GLN A 42 8.98 9.94 -5.78
N ALA A 43 10.12 10.00 -5.09
CA ALA A 43 10.52 8.98 -4.12
C ALA A 43 9.52 8.84 -2.97
N LYS A 44 8.98 9.95 -2.46
CA LYS A 44 7.92 9.94 -1.44
C LYS A 44 6.68 9.21 -1.93
N LYS A 45 6.21 9.52 -3.14
CA LYS A 45 5.03 8.91 -3.73
C LYS A 45 5.22 7.40 -3.97
N GLU A 46 6.40 7.01 -4.44
CA GLU A 46 6.75 5.60 -4.62
C GLU A 46 6.76 4.85 -3.27
N PHE A 47 7.37 5.44 -2.23
CA PHE A 47 7.39 4.89 -0.88
C PHE A 47 5.98 4.73 -0.29
N GLU A 48 5.15 5.77 -0.38
CA GLU A 48 3.74 5.72 0.05
C GLU A 48 2.97 4.63 -0.70
N SER A 49 3.21 4.45 -2.01
CA SER A 49 2.54 3.43 -2.82
C SER A 49 2.96 1.99 -2.49
N LEU A 50 4.17 1.81 -1.96
CA LEU A 50 4.69 0.50 -1.52
C LEU A 50 4.15 0.13 -0.13
N LEU A 51 4.00 1.11 0.75
CA LEU A 51 3.47 0.91 2.10
C LEU A 51 1.96 0.77 2.13
N MET A 52 1.24 1.47 1.25
CA MET A 52 -0.19 1.27 1.15
C MET A 52 -0.43 -0.12 0.57
N PRO A 53 -1.19 -0.99 1.27
CA PRO A 53 -1.69 -2.19 0.63
C PRO A 53 -2.44 -1.71 -0.60
N ARG A 54 -1.98 -2.09 -1.79
CA ARG A 54 -2.72 -1.83 -3.02
C ARG A 54 -4.11 -2.35 -2.71
N SER A 55 -5.07 -1.46 -2.53
CA SER A 55 -6.46 -1.85 -2.58
C SER A 55 -6.56 -2.45 -3.96
N LYS A 56 -6.47 -3.78 -4.04
CA LYS A 56 -6.98 -4.51 -5.18
C LYS A 56 -8.34 -3.88 -5.35
N GLU A 57 -8.49 -3.11 -6.43
CA GLU A 57 -9.76 -2.56 -6.82
C GLU A 57 -10.73 -3.69 -6.55
N LYS A 58 -11.74 -3.38 -5.74
CA LYS A 58 -12.82 -4.31 -5.49
C LYS A 58 -13.29 -4.69 -6.88
N GLU A 59 -12.84 -5.84 -7.39
CA GLU A 59 -13.63 -6.60 -8.33
C GLU A 59 -14.97 -6.63 -7.63
N LYS A 60 -15.92 -5.85 -8.12
CA LYS A 60 -17.32 -6.02 -7.78
C LYS A 60 -17.70 -7.38 -8.33
N LYS A 61 -17.15 -8.45 -7.74
CA LYS A 61 -17.71 -9.77 -7.84
C LYS A 61 -19.07 -9.60 -7.19
N LYS A 62 -20.11 -9.56 -8.02
CA LYS A 62 -21.50 -9.77 -7.59
C LYS A 62 -21.43 -11.01 -6.68
N LEU A 63 -21.45 -10.78 -5.37
CA LEU A 63 -21.14 -11.82 -4.38
C LEU A 63 -22.27 -12.86 -4.34
N TYR A 64 -23.44 -12.47 -4.83
CA TYR A 64 -24.63 -13.30 -5.00
C TYR A 64 -25.36 -12.94 -6.29
N GLU A 65 -26.07 -13.93 -6.85
CA GLU A 65 -26.88 -13.81 -8.08
C GLU A 65 -28.01 -12.76 -7.98
N TRP A 66 -28.32 -12.30 -6.77
CA TRP A 66 -29.42 -11.36 -6.48
C TRP A 66 -28.99 -9.89 -6.40
N ASP A 67 -27.70 -9.60 -6.61
CA ASP A 67 -27.19 -8.22 -6.63
C ASP A 67 -27.46 -7.59 -8.01
N PHE A 68 -28.71 -7.17 -8.23
CA PHE A 68 -29.15 -6.50 -9.44
C PHE A 68 -28.71 -5.03 -9.44
N ASP A 69 -27.95 -4.61 -10.47
CA ASP A 69 -27.61 -3.22 -10.70
C ASP A 69 -28.83 -2.48 -11.26
N PRO A 70 -29.41 -1.48 -10.56
CA PRO A 70 -30.61 -0.78 -11.03
C PRO A 70 -30.38 -0.01 -12.34
N ASN A 71 -29.13 0.27 -12.71
CA ASN A 71 -28.80 0.95 -13.96
C ASN A 71 -28.92 0.04 -15.20
N GLU A 72 -28.79 -1.30 -15.07
CA GLU A 72 -28.98 -2.23 -16.20
C GLU A 72 -30.46 -2.27 -16.65
N LEU A 73 -31.41 -1.98 -15.75
CA LEU A 73 -32.84 -1.97 -16.04
C LEU A 73 -33.31 -0.75 -16.85
N ILE A 74 -32.53 0.34 -16.84
CA ILE A 74 -32.91 1.59 -17.52
C ILE A 74 -32.61 1.50 -19.02
N GLU A 75 -31.57 0.77 -19.43
CA GLU A 75 -31.18 0.64 -20.84
C GLU A 75 -32.14 -0.24 -21.68
N ASN A 76 -32.92 -1.12 -21.05
CA ASN A 76 -33.86 -1.99 -21.76
C ASN A 76 -35.26 -1.40 -21.99
N ASN A 77 -35.52 -0.16 -21.52
CA ASN A 77 -36.80 0.54 -21.68
C ASN A 77 -36.67 1.89 -22.42
N GLY A 78 -35.59 2.08 -23.20
CA GLY A 78 -35.39 3.24 -24.08
C GLY A 78 -35.66 2.92 -25.55
#